data_AF-A0A9D3N4X6-F1
#
_entry.id   AF-A0A9D3N4X6-F1
#
_cell.length_a   1.000
_cell.length_b   1.000
_cell.length_c   1.000
_cell.angle_alpha   90.00
_cell.angle_beta   90.00
_cell.angle_gamma   90.00
#
_symmetry.space_group_name_H-M   'P 1'
#
loop_
_entity.id
_entity.type
_entity.pdbx_description
1 polymer ?
#
loop_
_entity_poly.entity_id
_entity_poly.type
_entity_poly.pdbx_seq_one_letter_code
_entity_poly.pdbx_strand_id
1 'polypeptide(L)'
;MEKALLKQNIVVVMLPCPESSVGKGDSLHQQVLSAFPLSHLTEDDLVQNPLFCKLLATLSQHVDRTGLTLPLRKELEKAEKELRSQKLGWLRLESMYRILQEMVQEHRFSQHHSTAAPAEDTFYVTLERCLLVARCVRQLDPSSTVVHDLPLILGLSAEKVLSQLPPHQDVWQMKQRLPTELQKHLKKKLFNLLSYYQPEWENESEGLRCVKLSKLPGLLESERSRAESLAEKNRENGTLLQRQTYSYLSELLECMQLLQTLVLDLRLKVQKELDRKKIEYFEAKCEIGIQKIRAEMLEVQLDSYTRDKIAAHQKITEKLTADLKACQVEKQSLESRLASFEIYGREFEVLAEEYSRLRQEVATKSWALKEFTT
;
A
#
# COMPACT_ATOMS: atom_id res chain seq x y z
N MET A 1 -58.79 4.87 -49.65
CA MET A 1 -57.69 4.61 -50.60
C MET A 1 -56.42 5.04 -49.90
N GLU A 2 -55.74 4.09 -49.24
CA GLU A 2 -54.51 3.45 -49.75
C GLU A 2 -53.43 4.49 -50.06
N LYS A 3 -52.18 4.40 -49.61
CA LYS A 3 -51.38 3.43 -48.84
C LYS A 3 -50.11 4.25 -48.47
N ALA A 4 -49.64 4.19 -47.23
CA ALA A 4 -48.47 3.40 -46.83
C ALA A 4 -47.16 3.87 -47.52
N LEU A 5 -46.15 4.36 -46.80
CA LEU A 5 -45.01 3.61 -46.20
C LEU A 5 -43.94 4.73 -45.96
N LEU A 6 -43.09 4.80 -44.94
CA LEU A 6 -42.40 3.79 -44.16
C LEU A 6 -41.72 4.49 -42.94
N LYS A 7 -41.99 3.97 -41.72
CA LYS A 7 -41.03 3.57 -40.66
C LYS A 7 -39.97 4.59 -40.18
N GLN A 8 -39.77 4.84 -38.89
CA GLN A 8 -39.58 3.86 -37.82
C GLN A 8 -39.78 4.51 -36.43
N ASN A 9 -40.67 3.93 -35.62
CA ASN A 9 -40.83 4.16 -34.19
C ASN A 9 -39.91 3.20 -33.42
N ILE A 10 -39.20 3.70 -32.40
CA ILE A 10 -38.68 2.86 -31.31
C ILE A 10 -39.65 3.07 -30.13
N VAL A 11 -40.65 2.20 -30.05
CA VAL A 11 -41.45 1.98 -28.85
C VAL A 11 -40.73 0.90 -28.06
N VAL A 12 -40.29 1.25 -26.85
CA VAL A 12 -39.79 0.29 -25.86
C VAL A 12 -40.97 -0.57 -25.42
N VAL A 13 -41.07 -1.77 -26.00
CA VAL A 13 -42.04 -2.79 -25.62
C VAL A 13 -41.60 -3.40 -24.30
N MET A 14 -42.37 -3.13 -23.26
CA MET A 14 -42.47 -3.99 -22.08
C MET A 14 -42.92 -5.37 -22.56
N LEU A 15 -41.99 -6.34 -22.54
CA LEU A 15 -42.31 -7.76 -22.66
C LEU A 15 -42.47 -8.35 -21.25
N PRO A 16 -43.51 -9.16 -21.00
CA PRO A 16 -43.76 -9.75 -19.69
C PRO A 16 -42.74 -10.87 -19.42
N CYS A 17 -42.14 -10.85 -18.22
CA CYS A 17 -41.37 -11.99 -17.74
C CYS A 17 -42.31 -13.19 -17.54
N PRO A 18 -41.95 -14.40 -18.03
CA PRO A 18 -42.76 -15.58 -17.83
C PRO A 18 -42.68 -16.03 -16.38
N GLU A 19 -43.85 -16.23 -15.78
CA GLU A 19 -44.00 -17.01 -14.55
C GLU A 19 -43.40 -18.41 -14.80
N SER A 20 -42.31 -18.72 -14.12
CA SER A 20 -41.81 -20.07 -13.95
C SER A 20 -41.55 -20.30 -12.47
N SER A 21 -42.00 -21.45 -12.00
CA SER A 21 -42.18 -21.86 -10.61
C SER A 21 -40.87 -22.09 -9.85
N VAL A 22 -40.11 -21.02 -9.58
CA VAL A 22 -38.91 -21.02 -8.72
C VAL A 22 -39.13 -20.04 -7.56
N GLY A 23 -40.17 -20.28 -6.76
CA GLY A 23 -40.76 -19.20 -5.95
C GLY A 23 -40.38 -19.13 -4.46
N LYS A 24 -39.72 -20.15 -3.89
CA LYS A 24 -39.55 -20.24 -2.42
C LYS A 24 -38.11 -20.31 -1.90
N GLY A 25 -37.16 -20.82 -2.70
CA GLY A 25 -35.75 -20.86 -2.30
C GLY A 25 -35.07 -19.50 -2.46
N ASP A 26 -35.20 -18.92 -3.65
CA ASP A 26 -34.55 -17.67 -4.02
C ASP A 26 -35.10 -16.48 -3.22
N SER A 27 -36.39 -16.51 -2.86
CA SER A 27 -36.99 -15.47 -2.01
C SER A 27 -36.47 -15.50 -0.57
N LEU A 28 -36.16 -16.68 -0.02
CA LEU A 28 -35.56 -16.80 1.31
C LEU A 28 -34.10 -16.33 1.32
N HIS A 29 -33.33 -16.65 0.29
CA HIS A 29 -31.93 -16.24 0.18
C HIS A 29 -31.83 -14.72 0.07
N GLN A 30 -32.65 -14.12 -0.78
CA GLN A 30 -32.72 -12.67 -0.94
C GLN A 30 -33.24 -11.96 0.33
N GLN A 31 -34.20 -12.56 1.03
CA GLN A 31 -34.70 -12.04 2.31
C GLN A 31 -33.60 -12.03 3.38
N VAL A 32 -32.82 -13.11 3.50
CA VAL A 32 -31.71 -13.22 4.45
C VAL A 32 -30.59 -12.22 4.14
N LEU A 33 -30.18 -12.08 2.88
CA LEU A 33 -29.15 -11.12 2.47
C LEU A 33 -29.58 -9.67 2.74
N SER A 34 -30.88 -9.37 2.55
CA SER A 34 -31.42 -8.04 2.84
C SER A 34 -31.56 -7.73 4.34
N ALA A 35 -31.64 -8.77 5.18
CA ALA A 35 -31.77 -8.65 6.63
C ALA A 35 -30.41 -8.50 7.33
N PHE A 36 -29.33 -9.03 6.74
CA PHE A 36 -27.99 -8.97 7.34
C PHE A 36 -26.93 -8.39 6.38
N PRO A 37 -27.02 -7.08 6.06
CA PRO A 37 -26.09 -6.42 5.13
C PRO A 37 -24.65 -6.27 5.69
N LEU A 38 -24.47 -6.45 7.00
CA LEU A 38 -23.17 -6.33 7.68
C LEU A 38 -22.37 -7.64 7.70
N SER A 39 -23.01 -8.77 7.44
CA SER A 39 -22.33 -10.05 7.24
C SER A 39 -21.99 -10.19 5.76
N HIS A 40 -20.72 -10.39 5.44
CA HIS A 40 -20.20 -10.64 4.08
C HIS A 40 -20.66 -12.01 3.53
N LEU A 41 -21.96 -12.27 3.53
CA LEU A 41 -22.55 -13.50 3.03
C LEU A 41 -22.75 -13.38 1.52
N THR A 42 -22.27 -14.37 0.76
CA THR A 42 -22.58 -14.50 -0.66
C THR A 42 -23.76 -15.44 -0.88
N GLU A 43 -24.43 -15.33 -2.03
CA GLU A 43 -25.53 -16.26 -2.39
C GLU A 43 -25.04 -17.71 -2.43
N ASP A 44 -23.80 -17.94 -2.85
CA ASP A 44 -23.17 -19.25 -2.92
C ASP A 44 -23.01 -19.89 -1.53
N ASP A 45 -22.70 -19.11 -0.49
CA ASP A 45 -22.56 -19.59 0.90
C ASP A 45 -23.90 -20.10 1.47
N LEU A 46 -25.00 -19.45 1.08
CA LEU A 46 -26.36 -19.80 1.49
C LEU A 46 -26.89 -21.03 0.75
N VAL A 47 -26.50 -21.21 -0.52
CA VAL A 47 -26.80 -22.41 -1.31
C VAL A 47 -26.05 -23.63 -0.77
N GLN A 48 -24.79 -23.47 -0.36
CA GLN A 48 -24.00 -24.56 0.22
C GLN A 48 -24.49 -24.98 1.62
N ASN A 49 -25.16 -24.08 2.37
CA ASN A 49 -25.56 -24.32 3.76
C ASN A 49 -27.06 -24.03 4.01
N PRO A 50 -27.98 -24.94 3.61
CA PRO A 50 -29.42 -24.70 3.69
C PRO A 50 -29.99 -24.63 5.12
N LEU A 51 -29.37 -25.31 6.09
CA LEU A 51 -29.78 -25.23 7.51
C LEU A 51 -29.40 -23.88 8.13
N PHE A 52 -28.24 -23.35 7.75
CA PHE A 52 -27.80 -22.02 8.16
C PHE A 52 -28.71 -20.94 7.58
N CYS A 53 -29.11 -21.08 6.32
CA CYS A 53 -30.07 -20.19 5.66
C CYS A 53 -31.43 -20.17 6.39
N LYS A 54 -31.95 -21.33 6.83
CA LYS A 54 -33.17 -21.41 7.65
C LYS A 54 -33.02 -20.75 9.04
N LEU A 55 -31.87 -20.92 9.68
CA LEU A 55 -31.58 -20.26 10.96
C LEU A 55 -31.55 -18.74 10.81
N LEU A 56 -30.86 -18.23 9.79
CA LEU A 56 -30.80 -16.81 9.48
C LEU A 56 -32.18 -16.24 9.10
N ALA A 57 -32.97 -16.99 8.34
CA ALA A 57 -34.36 -16.61 8.05
C ALA A 57 -35.19 -16.50 9.34
N THR A 58 -35.00 -17.41 10.30
CA THR A 58 -35.67 -17.34 11.60
C THR A 58 -35.17 -16.16 12.44
N LEU A 59 -33.86 -15.89 12.44
CA LEU A 59 -33.27 -14.76 13.13
C LEU A 59 -33.71 -13.41 12.55
N SER A 60 -33.90 -13.32 11.22
CA SER A 60 -34.41 -12.10 10.56
C SER A 60 -35.82 -11.69 11.01
N GLN A 61 -36.60 -12.62 11.58
CA GLN A 61 -37.91 -12.30 12.16
C GLN A 61 -37.80 -11.60 13.52
N HIS A 62 -36.65 -11.73 14.18
CA HIS A 62 -36.41 -11.20 15.52
C HIS A 62 -35.38 -10.07 15.54
N VAL A 63 -34.55 -9.95 14.50
CA VAL A 63 -33.40 -9.05 14.42
C VAL A 63 -33.49 -8.18 13.17
N ASP A 64 -33.28 -6.88 13.34
CA ASP A 64 -33.28 -5.91 12.25
C ASP A 64 -31.93 -5.79 11.53
N ARG A 65 -31.89 -5.04 10.42
CA ARG A 65 -30.68 -4.75 9.62
C ARG A 65 -29.48 -4.22 10.40
N THR A 66 -29.70 -3.68 11.59
CA THR A 66 -28.68 -3.14 12.50
C THR A 66 -28.21 -4.14 13.57
N GLY A 67 -28.74 -5.36 13.57
CA GLY A 67 -28.41 -6.40 14.56
C GLY A 67 -29.17 -6.27 15.89
N LEU A 68 -30.12 -5.34 16.02
CA LEU A 68 -30.93 -5.15 17.23
C LEU A 68 -32.17 -6.05 17.21
N THR A 69 -32.56 -6.55 18.38
CA THR A 69 -33.83 -7.26 18.52
C THR A 69 -35.01 -6.30 18.41
N LEU A 70 -36.14 -6.76 17.86
CA LEU A 70 -37.36 -5.96 17.70
C LEU A 70 -37.83 -5.22 18.98
N PRO A 71 -37.82 -5.82 20.20
CA PRO A 71 -38.17 -5.09 21.42
C PRO A 71 -37.15 -4.00 21.77
N LEU A 72 -35.85 -4.27 21.66
CA LEU A 72 -34.80 -3.29 21.93
C LEU A 72 -34.87 -2.11 20.96
N ARG A 73 -35.20 -2.34 19.69
CA ARG A 73 -35.44 -1.26 18.74
C ARG A 73 -36.63 -0.40 19.14
N LYS A 74 -37.74 -1.00 19.57
CA LYS A 74 -38.91 -0.23 20.04
C LYS A 74 -38.57 0.61 21.26
N GLU A 75 -37.73 0.10 22.17
CA GLU A 75 -37.22 0.86 23.31
C GLU A 75 -36.28 1.98 22.88
N LEU A 76 -35.37 1.72 21.94
CA LEU A 76 -34.50 2.73 21.35
C LEU A 76 -35.31 3.86 20.70
N GLU A 77 -36.29 3.54 19.87
CA GLU A 77 -37.16 4.53 19.22
C GLU A 77 -37.96 5.34 20.24
N LYS A 78 -38.43 4.72 21.34
CA LYS A 78 -39.09 5.43 22.45
C LYS A 78 -38.11 6.36 23.17
N ALA A 79 -36.92 5.88 23.50
CA ALA A 79 -35.89 6.67 24.17
C ALA A 79 -35.41 7.82 23.28
N GLU A 80 -35.28 7.62 21.98
CA GLU A 80 -34.96 8.68 21.02
C GLU A 80 -36.07 9.73 20.91
N LYS A 81 -37.34 9.31 20.88
CA LYS A 81 -38.48 10.23 20.89
C LYS A 81 -38.51 11.06 22.17
N GLU A 82 -38.27 10.45 23.32
CA GLU A 82 -38.19 11.14 24.61
C GLU A 82 -36.98 12.07 24.67
N LEU A 83 -35.83 11.64 24.17
CA LEU A 83 -34.65 12.50 24.09
C LEU A 83 -34.90 13.70 23.17
N ARG A 84 -35.59 13.51 22.04
CA ARG A 84 -35.97 14.60 21.13
C ARG A 84 -36.95 15.57 21.79
N SER A 85 -37.96 15.08 22.52
CA SER A 85 -38.92 15.93 23.24
C SER A 85 -38.22 16.74 24.33
N GLN A 86 -37.36 16.10 25.14
CA GLN A 86 -36.58 16.77 26.19
C GLN A 86 -35.59 17.78 25.62
N LYS A 87 -34.85 17.43 24.55
CA LYS A 87 -33.96 18.38 23.85
C LYS A 87 -34.72 19.59 23.34
N LEU A 88 -35.90 19.38 22.75
CA LEU A 88 -36.72 20.47 22.24
C LEU A 88 -37.25 21.36 23.37
N GLY A 89 -37.68 20.76 24.49
CA GLY A 89 -38.04 21.50 25.70
C GLY A 89 -36.88 22.32 26.26
N TRP A 90 -35.70 21.70 26.37
CA TRP A 90 -34.48 22.37 26.82
C TRP A 90 -34.07 23.51 25.88
N LEU A 91 -34.07 23.29 24.56
CA LEU A 91 -33.74 24.32 23.56
C LEU A 91 -34.70 25.51 23.61
N ARG A 92 -35.99 25.28 23.86
CA ARG A 92 -36.97 26.37 24.07
C ARG A 92 -36.61 27.20 25.29
N LEU A 93 -36.30 26.58 26.42
CA LEU A 93 -35.95 27.29 27.64
C LEU A 93 -34.59 28.01 27.51
N GLU A 94 -33.59 27.34 26.94
CA GLU A 94 -32.26 27.88 26.72
C GLU A 94 -32.27 29.05 25.73
N SER A 95 -33.03 28.95 24.63
CA SER A 95 -33.17 30.06 23.69
C SER A 95 -33.81 31.28 24.34
N MET A 96 -34.88 31.10 25.13
CA MET A 96 -35.47 32.20 25.91
C MET A 96 -34.47 32.82 26.88
N TYR A 97 -33.71 32.00 27.62
CA TYR A 97 -32.69 32.48 28.55
C TYR A 97 -31.61 33.30 27.85
N ARG A 98 -31.09 32.82 26.70
CA ARG A 98 -30.08 33.54 25.92
C ARG A 98 -30.61 34.87 25.40
N ILE A 99 -31.84 34.92 24.91
CA ILE A 99 -32.44 36.18 24.45
C ILE A 99 -32.56 37.18 25.60
N LEU A 100 -32.95 36.73 26.79
CA LEU A 100 -33.00 37.60 27.97
C LEU A 100 -31.62 38.15 28.36
N GLN A 101 -30.57 37.32 28.26
CA GLN A 101 -29.19 37.78 28.48
C GLN A 101 -28.75 38.79 27.42
N GLU A 102 -29.05 38.52 26.15
CA GLU A 102 -28.73 39.40 25.03
C GLU A 102 -29.44 40.75 25.17
N MET A 103 -30.70 40.78 25.59
CA MET A 103 -31.44 42.01 25.88
C MET A 103 -30.75 42.86 26.96
N VAL A 104 -30.28 42.24 28.04
CA VAL A 104 -29.52 42.92 29.10
C VAL A 104 -28.17 43.43 28.57
N GLN A 105 -27.47 42.64 27.75
CA GLN A 105 -26.20 43.05 27.15
C GLN A 105 -26.36 44.21 26.17
N GLU A 106 -27.32 44.14 25.24
CA GLU A 106 -27.61 45.20 24.25
C GLU A 106 -27.96 46.52 24.95
N HIS A 107 -28.69 46.45 26.07
CA HIS A 107 -28.98 47.62 26.90
C HIS A 107 -27.72 48.17 27.59
N ARG A 108 -26.87 47.33 28.21
CA ARG A 108 -25.59 47.77 28.79
C ARG A 108 -24.69 48.45 27.75
N PHE A 109 -24.61 47.92 26.53
CA PHE A 109 -23.89 48.57 25.43
C PHE A 109 -24.53 49.90 25.04
N SER A 110 -25.87 49.97 25.00
CA SER A 110 -26.58 51.20 24.64
C SER A 110 -26.45 52.30 25.71
N GLN A 111 -26.39 51.94 27.00
CA GLN A 111 -26.14 52.88 28.11
C GLN A 111 -24.78 53.59 28.00
N HIS A 112 -23.78 52.96 27.37
CA HIS A 112 -22.48 53.58 27.12
C HIS A 112 -22.52 54.61 25.97
N HIS A 113 -23.56 54.59 25.13
CA HIS A 113 -23.67 55.42 23.92
C HIS A 113 -24.81 56.46 23.96
N SER A 114 -25.81 56.29 24.82
CA SER A 114 -26.95 57.21 24.98
C SER A 114 -27.44 57.27 26.42
N THR A 115 -27.79 58.45 26.93
CA THR A 115 -28.46 58.63 28.23
C THR A 115 -29.91 58.13 28.11
N ALA A 116 -30.14 56.85 28.42
CA ALA A 116 -31.46 56.24 28.36
C ALA A 116 -32.42 56.84 29.40
N ALA A 117 -33.72 56.70 29.15
CA ALA A 117 -34.75 57.19 30.07
C ALA A 117 -34.73 56.37 31.38
N PRO A 118 -34.89 56.99 32.56
CA PRO A 118 -34.70 56.33 33.86
C PRO A 118 -35.67 55.16 34.11
N ALA A 119 -36.83 55.13 33.45
CA ALA A 119 -37.80 54.04 33.55
C ALA A 119 -37.45 52.81 32.72
N GLU A 120 -36.56 52.93 31.73
CA GLU A 120 -36.04 51.80 30.95
C GLU A 120 -34.85 51.18 31.67
N ASP A 121 -34.01 52.02 32.28
CA ASP A 121 -32.88 51.56 33.10
C ASP A 121 -33.36 50.73 34.31
N THR A 122 -34.45 51.13 34.99
CA THR A 122 -34.99 50.35 36.11
C THR A 122 -35.50 48.98 35.70
N PHE A 123 -36.04 48.83 34.48
CA PHE A 123 -36.52 47.55 33.96
C PHE A 123 -35.37 46.56 33.71
N TYR A 124 -34.34 46.97 32.97
CA TYR A 124 -33.21 46.08 32.64
C TYR A 124 -32.34 45.75 33.84
N VAL A 125 -32.15 46.70 34.77
CA VAL A 125 -31.45 46.44 36.05
C VAL A 125 -32.21 45.44 36.91
N THR A 126 -33.54 45.55 36.97
CA THR A 126 -34.40 44.59 37.69
C THR A 126 -34.34 43.20 37.06
N LEU A 127 -34.39 43.12 35.73
CA LEU A 127 -34.26 41.87 34.96
C LEU A 127 -32.91 41.21 35.19
N GLU A 128 -31.83 41.97 35.12
CA GLU A 128 -30.47 41.48 35.35
C GLU A 128 -30.31 40.89 36.76
N ARG A 129 -30.76 41.62 37.78
CA ARG A 129 -30.73 41.14 39.17
C ARG A 129 -31.54 39.85 39.36
N CYS A 130 -32.71 39.74 38.74
CA CYS A 130 -33.52 38.52 38.78
C CYS A 130 -32.82 37.34 38.11
N LEU A 131 -32.16 37.55 36.95
CA LEU A 131 -31.42 36.50 36.24
C LEU A 131 -30.18 36.03 37.02
N LEU A 132 -29.48 36.95 37.68
CA LEU A 132 -28.33 36.64 38.53
C LEU A 132 -28.76 35.83 39.76
N VAL A 133 -29.79 36.26 40.48
CA VAL A 133 -30.37 35.53 41.62
C VAL A 133 -30.81 34.13 41.20
N ALA A 134 -31.54 33.99 40.09
CA ALA A 134 -31.98 32.69 39.59
C ALA A 134 -30.80 31.78 39.20
N ARG A 135 -29.73 32.33 38.61
CA ARG A 135 -28.51 31.58 38.29
C ARG A 135 -27.79 31.12 39.56
N CYS A 136 -27.67 31.98 40.56
CA CYS A 136 -27.06 31.64 41.85
C CYS A 136 -27.85 30.54 42.55
N VAL A 137 -29.19 30.63 42.59
CA VAL A 137 -30.04 29.58 43.17
C VAL A 137 -29.86 28.25 42.44
N ARG A 138 -29.82 28.25 41.11
CA ARG A 138 -29.59 27.03 40.31
C ARG A 138 -28.20 26.41 40.53
N GLN A 139 -27.19 27.24 40.78
CA GLN A 139 -25.83 26.76 41.08
C GLN A 139 -25.70 26.25 42.53
N LEU A 140 -26.53 26.76 43.44
CA LEU A 140 -26.61 26.32 44.84
C LEU A 140 -27.51 25.07 45.02
N ASP A 141 -28.38 24.78 44.06
CA ASP A 141 -29.20 23.56 44.01
C ASP A 141 -28.73 22.65 42.86
N PRO A 142 -27.63 21.89 43.04
CA PRO A 142 -27.22 20.87 42.09
C PRO A 142 -28.16 19.67 42.21
N SER A 143 -29.36 19.81 41.65
CA SER A 143 -30.28 18.73 41.27
C SER A 143 -30.25 17.52 42.21
N SER A 144 -31.02 17.57 43.31
CA SER A 144 -31.64 16.38 43.93
C SER A 144 -30.73 15.14 44.08
N THR A 145 -29.44 15.32 44.39
CA THR A 145 -28.57 14.23 44.83
C THR A 145 -28.54 14.29 46.35
N VAL A 146 -29.55 13.61 46.90
CA VAL A 146 -29.65 13.06 48.25
C VAL A 146 -28.36 13.22 49.06
N VAL A 147 -28.21 14.31 49.81
CA VAL A 147 -27.60 14.39 51.15
C VAL A 147 -27.99 15.77 51.70
N HIS A 148 -28.78 15.80 52.76
CA HIS A 148 -29.22 17.03 53.46
C HIS A 148 -28.07 17.80 54.17
N ASP A 149 -26.80 17.47 53.89
CA ASP A 149 -25.61 17.91 54.62
C ASP A 149 -24.38 18.15 53.71
N LEU A 150 -24.56 18.76 52.53
CA LEU A 150 -23.41 19.37 51.84
C LEU A 150 -23.16 20.79 52.38
N PRO A 151 -21.90 21.16 52.70
CA PRO A 151 -21.58 22.48 53.22
C PRO A 151 -22.01 23.54 52.23
N LEU A 152 -22.82 24.50 52.70
CA LEU A 152 -23.20 25.68 51.93
C LEU A 152 -21.94 26.30 51.34
N ILE A 153 -21.83 26.33 50.02
CA ILE A 153 -20.74 27.02 49.33
C ILE A 153 -20.78 28.48 49.82
N LEU A 154 -19.77 28.88 50.60
CA LEU A 154 -19.64 30.21 51.23
C LEU A 154 -20.72 30.56 52.28
N GLY A 155 -21.45 29.59 52.86
CA GLY A 155 -22.48 29.87 53.88
C GLY A 155 -23.75 30.55 53.33
N LEU A 156 -23.96 30.52 52.02
CA LEU A 156 -25.11 31.11 51.34
C LEU A 156 -26.21 30.06 51.11
N SER A 157 -27.35 30.22 51.80
CA SER A 157 -28.55 29.42 51.54
C SER A 157 -29.32 29.99 50.34
N ALA A 158 -30.04 29.13 49.62
CA ALA A 158 -30.93 29.55 48.54
C ALA A 158 -31.96 30.60 49.02
N GLU A 159 -32.44 30.47 50.25
CA GLU A 159 -33.37 31.41 50.90
C GLU A 159 -32.75 32.81 51.07
N LYS A 160 -31.48 32.90 51.47
CA LYS A 160 -30.75 34.16 51.65
C LYS A 160 -30.39 34.85 50.33
N VAL A 161 -30.30 34.08 49.24
CA VAL A 161 -30.13 34.61 47.88
C VAL A 161 -31.46 35.09 47.31
N LEU A 162 -32.57 34.40 47.63
CA LEU A 162 -33.91 34.85 47.27
C LEU A 162 -34.31 36.15 48.00
N SER A 163 -33.82 36.40 49.22
CA SER A 163 -34.07 37.69 49.90
C SER A 163 -33.38 38.90 49.22
N GLN A 164 -32.51 38.68 48.22
CA GLN A 164 -31.88 39.73 47.41
C GLN A 164 -32.69 40.08 46.14
N LEU A 165 -33.89 39.52 45.97
CA LEU A 165 -34.80 39.90 44.89
C LEU A 165 -35.16 41.40 44.98
N PRO A 166 -35.25 42.10 43.83
CA PRO A 166 -35.76 43.48 43.80
C PRO A 166 -37.18 43.59 44.39
N PRO A 167 -37.64 44.81 44.74
CA PRO A 167 -38.96 45.03 45.31
C PRO A 167 -40.07 44.34 44.51
N HIS A 168 -41.05 43.73 45.19
CA HIS A 168 -42.10 42.93 44.54
C HIS A 168 -42.89 43.74 43.49
N GLN A 169 -43.04 45.04 43.70
CA GLN A 169 -43.68 45.96 42.75
C GLN A 169 -42.90 46.08 41.44
N ASP A 170 -41.57 46.22 41.51
CA ASP A 170 -40.69 46.34 40.33
C ASP A 170 -40.63 45.01 39.57
N VAL A 171 -40.58 43.89 40.29
CA VAL A 171 -40.62 42.54 39.69
C VAL A 171 -41.96 42.30 38.98
N TRP A 172 -43.07 42.75 39.56
CA TRP A 172 -44.39 42.62 38.94
C TRP A 172 -44.50 43.47 37.68
N GLN A 173 -44.08 44.74 37.72
CA GLN A 173 -44.06 45.63 36.55
C GLN A 173 -43.13 45.11 35.44
N MET A 174 -41.96 44.59 35.81
CA MET A 174 -41.05 43.92 34.87
C MET A 174 -41.71 42.69 34.23
N LYS A 175 -42.36 41.82 35.01
CA LYS A 175 -43.07 40.64 34.49
C LYS A 175 -44.19 41.00 33.51
N GLN A 176 -44.89 42.12 33.70
CA GLN A 176 -45.92 42.57 32.76
C GLN A 176 -45.33 43.12 31.45
N ARG A 177 -44.18 43.82 31.52
CA ARG A 177 -43.51 44.39 30.33
C ARG A 177 -42.66 43.37 29.56
N LEU A 178 -42.18 42.32 30.23
CA LEU A 178 -41.25 41.33 29.67
C LEU A 178 -41.75 40.64 28.40
N PRO A 179 -43.01 40.16 28.29
CA PRO A 179 -43.48 39.46 27.10
C PRO A 179 -43.44 40.36 25.85
N THR A 180 -43.81 41.63 26.00
CA THR A 180 -43.83 42.60 24.90
C THR A 180 -42.43 42.92 24.40
N GLU A 181 -41.48 43.17 25.31
CA GLU A 181 -40.09 43.47 24.94
C GLU A 181 -39.35 42.25 24.37
N LEU A 182 -39.61 41.07 24.93
CA LEU A 182 -39.11 39.80 24.43
C LEU A 182 -39.62 39.55 23.00
N GLN A 183 -40.91 39.79 22.75
CA GLN A 183 -41.49 39.64 21.41
C GLN A 183 -40.86 40.59 20.39
N LYS A 184 -40.56 41.84 20.77
CA LYS A 184 -39.86 42.79 19.89
C LYS A 184 -38.46 42.32 19.52
N HIS A 185 -37.66 41.89 20.51
CA HIS A 185 -36.29 41.40 20.26
C HIS A 185 -36.28 40.10 19.45
N LEU A 186 -37.20 39.18 19.75
CA LEU A 186 -37.42 37.97 18.94
C LEU A 186 -37.74 38.31 17.49
N LYS A 187 -38.68 39.23 17.25
CA LYS A 187 -39.03 39.67 15.89
C LYS A 187 -37.82 40.27 15.17
N LYS A 188 -37.06 41.17 15.82
CA LYS A 188 -35.84 41.76 15.25
C LYS A 188 -34.83 40.67 14.83
N LYS A 189 -34.52 39.72 15.71
CA LYS A 189 -33.60 38.62 15.42
C LYS A 189 -34.11 37.71 14.30
N LEU A 190 -35.38 37.36 14.31
CA LEU A 190 -35.98 36.55 13.27
C LEU A 190 -35.95 37.28 11.92
N PHE A 191 -36.25 38.57 11.88
CA PHE A 191 -36.14 39.36 10.65
C PHE A 191 -34.69 39.47 10.15
N ASN A 192 -33.70 39.61 11.04
CA ASN A 192 -32.29 39.56 10.65
C ASN A 192 -31.93 38.19 10.05
N LEU A 193 -32.38 37.10 10.67
CA LEU A 193 -32.17 35.76 10.12
C LEU A 193 -32.82 35.61 8.75
N LEU A 194 -34.05 36.13 8.59
CA LEU A 194 -34.77 36.13 7.32
C LEU A 194 -33.99 36.88 6.24
N SER A 195 -33.46 38.07 6.55
CA SER A 195 -32.66 38.89 5.62
C SER A 195 -31.37 38.20 5.17
N TYR A 196 -30.76 37.36 6.02
CA TYR A 196 -29.58 36.59 5.63
C TYR A 196 -29.89 35.53 4.57
N TYR A 197 -31.02 34.84 4.71
CA TYR A 197 -31.42 33.81 3.75
C TYR A 197 -32.03 34.40 2.48
N GLN A 198 -32.79 35.50 2.61
CA GLN A 198 -33.53 36.14 1.53
C GLN A 198 -33.49 37.66 1.70
N PRO A 199 -32.43 38.32 1.19
CA PRO A 199 -32.25 39.76 1.32
C PRO A 199 -33.31 40.56 0.55
N GLU A 200 -33.96 39.96 -0.44
CA GLU A 200 -35.02 40.59 -1.23
C GLU A 200 -36.25 40.98 -0.39
N TRP A 201 -36.38 40.43 0.82
CA TRP A 201 -37.55 40.59 1.70
C TRP A 201 -37.39 41.67 2.76
N GLU A 202 -36.26 42.38 2.80
CA GLU A 202 -35.98 43.40 3.82
C GLU A 202 -36.97 44.58 3.77
N ASN A 203 -37.44 44.92 2.56
CA ASN A 203 -38.36 46.03 2.30
C ASN A 203 -39.86 45.68 2.46
N GLU A 204 -40.20 44.42 2.77
CA GLU A 204 -41.61 44.00 2.88
C GLU A 204 -42.25 44.41 4.21
N SER A 205 -43.58 44.46 4.24
CA SER A 205 -44.36 44.74 5.45
C SER A 205 -44.08 43.70 6.55
N GLU A 206 -44.13 44.10 7.81
CA GLU A 206 -43.86 43.20 8.95
C GLU A 206 -44.78 41.97 8.97
N GLY A 207 -46.03 42.13 8.51
CA GLY A 207 -47.00 41.03 8.40
C GLY A 207 -46.59 39.98 7.37
N LEU A 208 -46.10 40.41 6.20
CA LEU A 208 -45.56 39.51 5.17
C LEU A 208 -44.30 38.81 5.69
N ARG A 209 -43.38 39.53 6.33
CA ARG A 209 -42.18 38.94 6.96
C ARG A 209 -42.54 37.89 8.00
N CYS A 210 -43.58 38.08 8.81
CA CYS A 210 -44.04 37.06 9.77
C CYS A 210 -44.59 35.79 9.08
N VAL A 211 -45.33 35.94 7.97
CA VAL A 211 -45.83 34.80 7.18
C VAL A 211 -44.71 34.06 6.46
N LYS A 212 -43.63 34.76 6.09
CA LYS A 212 -42.44 34.14 5.48
C LYS A 212 -41.58 33.45 6.54
N LEU A 213 -41.46 34.03 7.73
CA LEU A 213 -40.78 33.42 8.88
C LEU A 213 -41.38 32.08 9.28
N SER A 214 -42.71 31.93 9.24
CA SER A 214 -43.34 30.64 9.56
C SER A 214 -43.01 29.55 8.52
N LYS A 215 -42.60 29.93 7.31
CA LYS A 215 -42.17 29.00 6.25
C LYS A 215 -40.67 28.69 6.29
N LEU A 216 -39.86 29.51 6.96
CA LEU A 216 -38.40 29.37 7.05
C LEU A 216 -37.96 28.00 7.61
N PRO A 217 -38.57 27.45 8.69
CA PRO A 217 -38.19 26.13 9.19
C PRO A 217 -38.35 25.02 8.15
N GLY A 218 -39.43 25.05 7.36
CA GLY A 218 -39.66 24.07 6.30
C GLY A 218 -38.63 24.18 5.16
N LEU A 219 -38.22 25.40 4.80
CA LEU A 219 -37.13 25.62 3.86
C LEU A 219 -35.79 25.07 4.40
N LEU A 220 -35.45 25.36 5.65
CA LEU A 220 -34.24 24.86 6.29
C LEU A 220 -34.23 23.32 6.41
N GLU A 221 -35.37 22.72 6.71
CA GLU A 221 -35.52 21.26 6.75
C GLU A 221 -35.35 20.64 5.36
N SER A 222 -35.89 21.27 4.31
CA SER A 222 -35.70 20.82 2.93
C SER A 222 -34.24 20.93 2.47
N GLU A 223 -33.56 22.02 2.81
CA GLU A 223 -32.14 22.24 2.51
C GLU A 223 -31.25 21.26 3.27
N ARG A 224 -31.55 21.02 4.55
CA ARG A 224 -30.89 19.99 5.35
C ARG A 224 -31.07 18.61 4.74
N SER A 225 -32.30 18.23 4.39
CA SER A 225 -32.60 16.94 3.77
C SER A 225 -31.88 16.78 2.43
N ARG A 226 -31.82 17.85 1.63
CA ARG A 226 -31.05 17.90 0.38
C ARG A 226 -29.56 17.68 0.64
N ALA A 227 -28.98 18.36 1.62
CA ALA A 227 -27.58 18.21 1.99
C ALA A 227 -27.25 16.78 2.49
N GLU A 228 -28.11 16.21 3.33
CA GLU A 228 -27.98 14.82 3.80
C GLU A 228 -28.07 13.82 2.62
N SER A 229 -29.00 14.03 1.68
CA SER A 229 -29.11 13.18 0.48
C SER A 229 -27.89 13.27 -0.44
N LEU A 230 -27.28 14.45 -0.58
CA LEU A 230 -26.05 14.64 -1.36
C LEU A 230 -24.85 14.00 -0.67
N ALA A 231 -24.77 14.12 0.65
CA ALA A 231 -23.73 13.45 1.44
C ALA A 231 -23.81 11.93 1.28
N GLU A 232 -25.02 11.36 1.31
CA GLU A 232 -25.21 9.92 1.10
C GLU A 232 -24.83 9.49 -0.32
N LYS A 233 -25.28 10.21 -1.35
CA LYS A 233 -24.87 9.94 -2.75
C LYS A 233 -23.35 10.03 -2.94
N ASN A 234 -22.69 11.00 -2.30
CA ASN A 234 -21.24 11.10 -2.34
C ASN A 234 -20.56 9.90 -1.67
N ARG A 235 -21.12 9.40 -0.57
CA ARG A 235 -20.64 8.18 0.10
C ARG A 235 -20.76 6.95 -0.81
N GLU A 236 -21.94 6.77 -1.42
CA GLU A 236 -22.19 5.69 -2.39
C GLU A 236 -21.23 5.77 -3.60
N ASN A 237 -21.09 6.96 -4.21
CA ASN A 237 -20.16 7.19 -5.31
C ASN A 237 -18.70 6.89 -4.91
N GLY A 238 -18.31 7.24 -3.68
CA GLY A 238 -17.00 6.90 -3.12
C GLY A 238 -16.77 5.38 -3.09
N THR A 239 -17.76 4.61 -2.64
CA THR A 239 -17.65 3.13 -2.63
C THR A 239 -17.65 2.53 -4.04
N LEU A 240 -18.42 3.10 -4.98
CA LEU A 240 -18.43 2.65 -6.38
C LEU A 240 -17.06 2.89 -7.03
N LEU A 241 -16.47 4.07 -6.82
CA LEU A 241 -15.15 4.41 -7.33
C LEU A 241 -14.08 3.47 -6.78
N GLN A 242 -14.13 3.14 -5.49
CA GLN A 242 -13.21 2.18 -4.88
C GLN A 242 -13.32 0.80 -5.53
N ARG A 243 -14.54 0.30 -5.76
CA ARG A 243 -14.78 -0.98 -6.46
C ARG A 243 -14.24 -0.96 -7.88
N GLN A 244 -14.53 0.10 -8.64
CA GLN A 244 -14.03 0.25 -10.01
C GLN A 244 -12.51 0.31 -10.06
N THR A 245 -11.89 1.04 -9.12
CA THR A 245 -10.43 1.12 -9.01
C THR A 245 -9.82 -0.24 -8.74
N TYR A 246 -10.39 -1.00 -7.81
CA TYR A 246 -9.94 -2.36 -7.51
C TYR A 246 -10.06 -3.28 -8.73
N SER A 247 -11.21 -3.30 -9.40
CA SER A 247 -11.42 -4.09 -10.61
C SER A 247 -10.41 -3.73 -11.70
N TYR A 248 -10.22 -2.44 -11.98
CA TYR A 248 -9.26 -1.99 -13.00
C TYR A 248 -7.81 -2.41 -12.67
N LEU A 249 -7.41 -2.29 -11.41
CA LEU A 249 -6.08 -2.70 -10.97
C LEU A 249 -5.89 -4.22 -11.04
N SER A 250 -6.93 -5.00 -10.73
CA SER A 250 -6.91 -6.47 -10.87
C SER A 250 -6.69 -6.88 -12.33
N GLU A 251 -7.49 -6.34 -13.24
CA GLU A 251 -7.38 -6.60 -14.69
C GLU A 251 -6.00 -6.21 -15.23
N LEU A 252 -5.45 -5.07 -14.79
CA LEU A 252 -4.11 -4.64 -15.18
C LEU A 252 -3.03 -5.61 -14.67
N LEU A 253 -3.19 -6.12 -13.46
CA LEU A 253 -2.27 -7.11 -12.88
C LEU A 253 -2.31 -8.43 -13.63
N GLU A 254 -3.50 -8.89 -14.01
CA GLU A 254 -3.68 -10.08 -14.86
C GLU A 254 -3.02 -9.88 -16.23
N CYS A 255 -3.20 -8.71 -16.85
CA CYS A 255 -2.54 -8.37 -18.11
C CYS A 255 -1.00 -8.40 -17.98
N MET A 256 -0.46 -7.89 -16.87
CA MET A 256 0.98 -7.93 -16.59
C MET A 256 1.48 -9.38 -16.42
N GLN A 257 0.73 -10.23 -15.73
CA GLN A 257 1.06 -11.65 -15.58
C GLN A 257 1.05 -12.41 -16.91
N LEU A 258 0.07 -12.12 -17.78
CA LEU A 258 0.00 -12.68 -19.13
C LEU A 258 1.20 -12.26 -19.97
N LEU A 259 1.57 -10.98 -19.93
CA LEU A 259 2.76 -10.46 -20.62
C LEU A 259 4.04 -11.10 -20.11
N GLN A 260 4.18 -11.23 -18.79
CA GLN A 260 5.33 -11.88 -18.16
C GLN A 260 5.45 -13.34 -18.62
N THR A 261 4.35 -14.09 -18.61
CA THR A 261 4.30 -15.49 -19.07
C THR A 261 4.69 -15.60 -20.54
N LEU A 262 4.19 -14.71 -21.39
CA LEU A 262 4.51 -14.70 -22.82
C LEU A 262 6.00 -14.43 -23.08
N VAL A 263 6.62 -13.50 -22.34
CA VAL A 263 8.04 -13.19 -22.52
C VAL A 263 8.92 -14.31 -21.98
N LEU A 264 8.69 -14.75 -20.74
CA LEU A 264 9.54 -15.73 -20.06
C LEU A 264 9.40 -17.12 -20.67
N ASP A 265 8.17 -17.62 -20.76
CA ASP A 265 7.92 -19.02 -21.13
C ASP A 265 7.86 -19.22 -22.64
N LEU A 266 7.22 -18.32 -23.39
CA LEU A 266 7.06 -18.53 -24.83
C LEU A 266 8.23 -18.01 -25.65
N ARG A 267 8.82 -16.86 -25.30
CA ARG A 267 9.95 -16.33 -26.07
C ARG A 267 11.31 -16.80 -25.55
N LEU A 268 11.63 -16.51 -24.29
CA LEU A 268 12.99 -16.73 -23.78
C LEU A 268 13.32 -18.20 -23.59
N LYS A 269 12.40 -18.99 -23.02
CA LYS A 269 12.61 -20.42 -22.83
C LYS A 269 12.74 -21.16 -24.16
N VAL A 270 11.85 -20.91 -25.12
CA VAL A 270 11.92 -21.53 -26.45
C VAL A 270 13.21 -21.14 -27.18
N GLN A 271 13.61 -19.86 -27.10
CA GLN A 271 14.87 -19.41 -27.69
C GLN A 271 16.07 -20.12 -27.06
N LYS A 272 16.12 -20.24 -25.73
CA LYS A 272 17.18 -20.97 -25.01
C LYS A 272 17.25 -22.43 -25.44
N GLU A 273 16.11 -23.10 -25.58
CA GLU A 273 16.05 -24.50 -26.04
C GLU A 273 16.54 -24.64 -27.49
N LEU A 274 16.16 -23.72 -28.37
CA LEU A 274 16.64 -23.69 -29.75
C LEU A 274 18.15 -23.49 -29.80
N ASP A 275 18.68 -22.53 -29.04
CA ASP A 275 20.12 -22.23 -29.04
C ASP A 275 20.93 -23.38 -28.42
N ARG A 276 20.41 -24.03 -27.38
CA ARG A 276 20.98 -25.28 -26.86
C ARG A 276 21.05 -26.36 -27.94
N LYS A 277 19.97 -26.58 -28.69
CA LYS A 277 19.95 -27.56 -29.79
C LYS A 277 20.91 -27.22 -30.92
N LYS A 278 21.08 -25.94 -31.24
CA LYS A 278 22.08 -25.50 -32.22
C LYS A 278 23.51 -25.78 -31.75
N ILE A 279 23.81 -25.53 -30.48
CA ILE A 279 25.12 -25.83 -29.89
C ILE A 279 25.39 -27.34 -29.98
N GLU A 280 24.46 -28.18 -29.52
CA GLU A 280 24.57 -29.64 -29.61
C GLU A 280 24.81 -30.11 -31.06
N TYR A 281 24.10 -29.52 -32.02
CA TYR A 281 24.30 -29.81 -33.45
C TYR A 281 25.70 -29.42 -33.95
N PHE A 282 26.20 -28.24 -33.58
CA PHE A 282 27.52 -27.79 -33.97
C PHE A 282 28.63 -28.60 -33.31
N GLU A 283 28.48 -28.97 -32.04
CA GLU A 283 29.41 -29.86 -31.34
C GLU A 283 29.51 -31.21 -32.06
N ALA A 284 28.38 -31.85 -32.35
CA ALA A 284 28.35 -33.11 -33.10
C ALA A 284 28.98 -32.96 -34.51
N LYS A 285 28.72 -31.84 -35.20
CA LYS A 285 29.31 -31.56 -36.52
C LYS A 285 30.83 -31.38 -36.42
N CYS A 286 31.32 -30.71 -35.39
CA CYS A 286 32.75 -30.55 -35.12
C CYS A 286 33.40 -31.89 -34.77
N GLU A 287 32.77 -32.73 -33.95
CA GLU A 287 33.25 -34.08 -33.64
C GLU A 287 33.39 -34.92 -34.91
N ILE A 288 32.37 -34.95 -35.78
CA ILE A 288 32.44 -35.63 -37.08
C ILE A 288 33.60 -35.08 -37.91
N GLY A 289 33.79 -33.76 -37.95
CA GLY A 289 34.90 -33.13 -38.65
C GLY A 289 36.26 -33.57 -38.12
N ILE A 290 36.44 -33.62 -36.80
CA ILE A 290 37.67 -34.11 -36.16
C ILE A 290 37.91 -35.58 -36.50
N GLN A 291 36.87 -36.42 -36.45
CA GLN A 291 37.01 -37.83 -36.81
C GLN A 291 37.38 -38.01 -38.28
N LYS A 292 36.81 -37.19 -39.18
CA LYS A 292 37.19 -37.20 -40.60
C LYS A 292 38.65 -36.81 -40.79
N ILE A 293 39.11 -35.72 -40.17
CA ILE A 293 40.53 -35.31 -40.24
C ILE A 293 41.46 -36.43 -39.73
N ARG A 294 41.09 -37.09 -38.63
CA ARG A 294 41.87 -38.22 -38.09
C ARG A 294 41.89 -39.41 -39.04
N ALA A 295 40.77 -39.74 -39.69
CA ALA A 295 40.70 -40.81 -40.67
C ALA A 295 41.62 -40.53 -41.87
N GLU A 296 41.55 -39.34 -42.44
CA GLU A 296 42.42 -38.91 -43.56
C GLU A 296 43.90 -38.90 -43.15
N MET A 297 44.21 -38.48 -41.92
CA MET A 297 45.58 -38.52 -41.39
C MET A 297 46.11 -39.97 -41.29
N LEU A 298 45.28 -40.91 -40.83
CA LEU A 298 45.64 -42.33 -40.77
C LEU A 298 45.81 -42.91 -42.17
N GLU A 299 44.95 -42.54 -43.12
CA GLU A 299 45.06 -42.94 -44.53
C GLU A 299 46.39 -42.49 -45.13
N VAL A 300 46.76 -41.21 -44.97
CA VAL A 300 48.06 -40.68 -45.39
C VAL A 300 49.23 -41.43 -44.73
N GLN A 301 49.11 -41.80 -43.45
CA GLN A 301 50.15 -42.58 -42.76
C GLN A 301 50.26 -44.00 -43.34
N LEU A 302 49.16 -44.67 -43.64
CA LEU A 302 49.13 -46.00 -44.25
C LEU A 302 49.75 -45.96 -45.66
N ASP A 303 49.45 -44.93 -46.45
CA ASP A 303 50.02 -44.73 -47.80
C ASP A 303 51.52 -44.40 -47.76
N SER A 304 51.93 -43.61 -46.75
CA SER A 304 53.32 -43.20 -46.57
C SER A 304 54.19 -44.37 -46.10
N TYR A 305 53.71 -45.16 -45.14
CA TYR A 305 54.43 -46.27 -44.51
C TYR A 305 53.91 -47.64 -44.97
N THR A 306 54.11 -47.94 -46.25
CA THR A 306 53.83 -49.28 -46.76
C THR A 306 54.76 -50.33 -46.14
N ARG A 307 54.32 -51.59 -46.09
CA ARG A 307 55.09 -52.71 -45.52
C ARG A 307 56.52 -52.79 -46.05
N ASP A 308 56.69 -52.56 -47.36
CA ASP A 308 58.00 -52.60 -48.01
C ASP A 308 58.90 -51.44 -47.55
N LYS A 309 58.34 -50.23 -47.43
CA LYS A 309 59.07 -49.05 -46.94
C LYS A 309 59.48 -49.25 -45.47
N ILE A 310 58.60 -49.79 -44.63
CA ILE A 310 58.91 -50.10 -43.23
C ILE A 310 60.03 -51.15 -43.16
N ALA A 311 59.93 -52.24 -43.93
CA ALA A 311 60.96 -53.28 -43.97
C ALA A 311 62.32 -52.73 -44.46
N ALA A 312 62.30 -51.80 -45.43
CA ALA A 312 63.51 -51.10 -45.87
C ALA A 312 64.09 -50.22 -44.77
N HIS A 313 63.28 -49.42 -44.09
CA HIS A 313 63.72 -48.60 -42.95
C HIS A 313 64.27 -49.45 -41.79
N GLN A 314 63.66 -50.61 -41.50
CA GLN A 314 64.17 -51.56 -40.51
C GLN A 314 65.56 -52.08 -40.90
N LYS A 315 65.74 -52.53 -42.15
CA LYS A 315 67.06 -52.97 -42.65
C LYS A 315 68.11 -51.86 -42.61
N ILE A 316 67.75 -50.64 -42.98
CA ILE A 316 68.65 -49.48 -42.90
C ILE A 316 69.05 -49.24 -41.44
N THR A 317 68.10 -49.30 -40.51
CA THR A 317 68.35 -49.11 -39.07
C THR A 317 69.23 -50.23 -38.51
N GLU A 318 68.96 -51.48 -38.86
CA GLU A 318 69.79 -52.63 -38.47
C GLU A 318 71.23 -52.49 -38.99
N LYS A 319 71.40 -52.09 -40.26
CA LYS A 319 72.74 -51.87 -40.83
C LYS A 319 73.46 -50.72 -40.13
N LEU A 320 72.81 -49.57 -39.97
CA LEU A 320 73.41 -48.41 -39.31
C LEU A 320 73.77 -48.72 -37.85
N THR A 321 72.95 -49.48 -37.14
CA THR A 321 73.24 -49.89 -35.76
C THR A 321 74.37 -50.92 -35.68
N ALA A 322 74.48 -51.83 -36.67
CA ALA A 322 75.62 -52.74 -36.78
C ALA A 322 76.93 -51.99 -37.09
N ASP A 323 76.91 -51.09 -38.08
CA ASP A 323 78.05 -50.26 -38.47
C ASP A 323 78.50 -49.36 -37.31
N LEU A 324 77.56 -48.78 -36.56
CA LEU A 324 77.85 -47.98 -35.37
C LEU A 324 78.53 -48.81 -34.28
N LYS A 325 78.04 -50.03 -34.02
CA LYS A 325 78.68 -50.95 -33.06
C LYS A 325 80.08 -51.35 -33.51
N ALA A 326 80.28 -51.67 -34.79
CA ALA A 326 81.59 -52.00 -35.34
C ALA A 326 82.57 -50.84 -35.17
N CYS A 327 82.15 -49.63 -35.55
CA CYS A 327 82.96 -48.43 -35.40
C CYS A 327 83.28 -48.12 -33.92
N GLN A 328 82.35 -48.39 -33.01
CA GLN A 328 82.57 -48.23 -31.57
C GLN A 328 83.58 -49.25 -31.01
N VAL A 329 83.56 -50.50 -31.49
CA VAL A 329 84.56 -51.52 -31.15
C VAL A 329 85.93 -51.15 -31.73
N GLU A 330 85.98 -50.71 -32.98
CA GLU A 330 87.22 -50.22 -33.60
C GLU A 330 87.81 -49.05 -32.82
N LYS A 331 86.97 -48.07 -32.45
CA LYS A 331 87.36 -46.95 -31.59
C LYS A 331 87.97 -47.44 -30.28
N GLN A 332 87.30 -48.35 -29.56
CA GLN A 332 87.82 -48.93 -28.31
C GLN A 332 89.15 -49.67 -28.52
N SER A 333 89.29 -50.37 -29.65
CA SER A 333 90.53 -51.07 -30.01
C SER A 333 91.69 -50.10 -30.30
N LEU A 334 91.41 -48.96 -30.93
CA LEU A 334 92.40 -47.93 -31.19
C LEU A 334 92.77 -47.18 -29.91
N GLU A 335 91.80 -46.87 -29.05
CA GLU A 335 92.04 -46.26 -27.74
C GLU A 335 92.92 -47.15 -26.86
N SER A 336 92.68 -48.46 -26.83
CA SER A 336 93.53 -49.41 -26.09
C SER A 336 94.93 -49.56 -26.68
N ARG A 337 95.08 -49.55 -28.01
CA ARG A 337 96.40 -49.48 -28.67
C ARG A 337 97.13 -48.17 -28.39
N LEU A 338 96.43 -47.06 -28.38
CA LEU A 338 97.02 -45.75 -28.07
C LEU A 338 97.50 -45.73 -26.61
N ALA A 339 96.69 -46.22 -25.68
CA ALA A 339 97.09 -46.36 -24.28
C ALA A 339 98.32 -47.26 -24.09
N SER A 340 98.49 -48.31 -24.90
CA SER A 340 99.71 -49.14 -24.81
C SER A 340 100.95 -48.40 -25.32
N PHE A 341 100.84 -47.54 -26.34
CA PHE A 341 101.94 -46.66 -26.77
C PHE A 341 102.28 -45.59 -25.73
N GLU A 342 101.29 -45.05 -25.01
CA GLU A 342 101.52 -44.09 -23.93
C GLU A 342 102.37 -44.68 -22.79
N ILE A 343 102.26 -45.98 -22.50
CA ILE A 343 103.09 -46.66 -21.49
C ILE A 343 104.57 -46.63 -21.90
N TYR A 344 104.88 -46.92 -23.17
CA TYR A 344 106.25 -46.87 -23.67
C TYR A 344 106.80 -45.44 -23.75
N GLY A 345 105.94 -44.41 -23.82
CA GLY A 345 106.36 -43.01 -23.88
C GLY A 345 107.30 -42.61 -22.74
N ARG A 346 107.01 -43.04 -21.50
CA ARG A 346 107.88 -42.74 -20.34
C ARG A 346 109.20 -43.50 -20.39
N GLU A 347 109.18 -44.75 -20.84
CA GLU A 347 110.41 -45.53 -21.00
C GLU A 347 111.33 -44.92 -22.08
N PHE A 348 110.74 -44.43 -23.18
CA PHE A 348 111.47 -43.70 -24.21
C PHE A 348 112.02 -42.35 -23.73
N GLU A 349 111.28 -41.61 -22.90
CA GLU A 349 111.77 -40.37 -22.27
C GLU A 349 112.97 -40.65 -21.36
N VAL A 350 112.89 -41.64 -20.47
CA VAL A 350 114.01 -42.05 -19.60
C VAL A 350 115.22 -42.49 -20.43
N LEU A 351 115.00 -43.29 -21.48
CA LEU A 351 116.08 -43.72 -22.37
C LEU A 351 116.73 -42.54 -23.10
N ALA A 352 115.93 -41.55 -23.54
CA ALA A 352 116.43 -40.34 -24.19
C ALA A 352 117.23 -39.47 -23.21
N GLU A 353 116.77 -39.34 -21.97
CA GLU A 353 117.50 -38.66 -20.89
C GLU A 353 118.82 -39.36 -20.58
N GLU A 354 118.83 -40.69 -20.42
CA GLU A 354 120.04 -41.47 -20.18
C GLU A 354 121.04 -41.36 -21.33
N TYR A 355 120.56 -41.47 -22.58
CA TYR A 355 121.38 -41.29 -23.78
C TYR A 355 121.96 -39.88 -23.85
N SER A 356 121.18 -38.85 -23.52
CA SER A 356 121.64 -37.46 -23.49
C SER A 356 122.72 -37.23 -22.42
N ARG A 357 122.54 -37.81 -21.22
CA ARG A 357 123.51 -37.77 -20.12
C ARG A 357 124.81 -38.48 -20.51
N LEU A 358 124.73 -39.69 -21.08
CA LEU A 358 125.88 -40.43 -21.59
C LEU A 358 126.63 -39.63 -22.65
N ARG A 359 125.93 -38.97 -23.57
CA ARG A 359 126.55 -38.09 -24.57
C ARG A 359 127.31 -36.92 -23.94
N GLN A 360 126.73 -36.28 -22.93
CA GLN A 360 127.39 -35.19 -22.20
C GLN A 360 128.62 -35.67 -21.42
N GLU A 361 128.54 -36.86 -20.81
CA GLU A 361 129.68 -37.49 -20.12
C GLU A 361 130.81 -37.87 -21.09
N VAL A 362 130.48 -38.43 -22.25
CA VAL A 362 131.46 -38.73 -23.30
C VAL A 362 132.10 -37.43 -23.81
N ALA A 363 131.33 -36.35 -23.96
CA ALA A 363 131.85 -35.05 -24.37
C ALA A 363 132.78 -34.44 -23.29
N THR A 364 132.43 -34.51 -22.01
CA THR A 364 133.28 -34.01 -20.92
C THR A 364 134.53 -34.85 -20.70
N LYS A 365 134.44 -36.18 -20.75
CA LYS A 365 135.62 -37.08 -20.65
C LYS A 365 136.54 -36.90 -21.86
N SER A 366 136.01 -36.75 -23.07
CA SER A 366 136.81 -36.47 -24.26
C SER A 366 137.42 -35.06 -24.26
N TRP A 367 136.77 -34.09 -23.63
CA TRP A 367 137.36 -32.77 -23.37
C TRP A 367 138.48 -32.86 -22.32
N ALA A 368 138.25 -33.50 -21.18
CA ALA A 368 139.28 -33.69 -20.14
C ALA A 368 140.51 -34.44 -20.66
N LEU A 369 140.33 -35.47 -21.50
CA LEU A 369 141.44 -36.18 -22.14
C LEU A 369 142.31 -35.27 -23.03
N LYS A 370 141.72 -34.24 -23.66
CA LYS A 370 142.48 -33.27 -24.47
C LYS A 370 143.26 -32.29 -23.60
N GLU A 371 142.72 -31.89 -22.44
CA GLU A 371 143.36 -30.91 -21.55
C GLU A 371 144.51 -31.49 -20.72
N PHE A 372 144.52 -32.80 -20.44
CA PHE A 372 145.65 -33.48 -19.77
C PHE A 372 146.81 -33.88 -20.72
N THR A 373 146.72 -33.54 -22.02
CA THR A 373 147.78 -33.81 -23.02
C THR A 373 148.50 -32.58 -23.56
N THR A 374 148.32 -31.41 -22.93
CA THR A 374 149.18 -30.21 -23.08
C THR A 374 149.99 -29.99 -21.82
#